data_AF-X1HN71-F1
#
_entry.id   AF-X1HN71-F1
#
_cell.length_a   1.000
_cell.length_b   1.000
_cell.length_c   1.000
_cell.angle_alpha   90.00
_cell.angle_beta   90.00
_cell.angle_gamma   90.00
#
_symmetry.space_group_name_H-M   'P 1'
#
loop_
_entity.id
_entity.type
_entity.pdbx_description
1 polymer ?
#
loop_
_entity_poly.entity_id
_entity_poly.type
_entity_poly.pdbx_seq_one_letter_code
_entity_poly.pdbx_strand_id
1 'polypeptide(L)'
;AYAGLSKAHVRVDLIVGKLPTWVGHVVDAVTGLMSLTLWVLIAWKTFGWAVKIIGPPALSSEVIGIPKAPFVFIAALGCFIFWFVLIAEIFRSIDGAIDKGGKKAFWILPGLAAIGGIALVALNVELPVSNLVMGLVGIGLLILLLFLRMPVAFAMGFVGLIGAWYFMGLNAGLGTLEVIPYYTASFYFLVIVPLFFLMSAFCFRAQISRDLYDTCYAWLGHLPGGLASATIGGCAGFSAVCGDSLATAAAMGKV
;
A
#
# COMPACT_ATOMS: atom_id res chain seq x y z
N ALA A 1 14.15 -9.05 -6.95
CA ALA A 1 14.19 -8.61 -8.37
C ALA A 1 12.94 -9.02 -9.16
N TYR A 2 12.50 -10.29 -9.14
CA TYR A 2 11.31 -10.74 -9.90
C TYR A 2 9.99 -10.11 -9.45
N ALA A 3 9.76 -9.91 -8.14
CA ALA A 3 8.54 -9.30 -7.61
C ALA A 3 8.34 -7.81 -7.98
N GLY A 4 9.44 -7.08 -8.22
CA GLY A 4 9.38 -5.68 -8.72
C GLY A 4 9.13 -5.60 -10.22
N LEU A 5 9.60 -6.59 -10.99
CA LEU A 5 9.35 -6.72 -12.44
C LEU A 5 7.94 -7.23 -12.75
N SER A 6 7.36 -8.06 -11.88
CA SER A 6 6.04 -8.66 -12.08
C SER A 6 4.86 -7.78 -11.64
N LYS A 7 5.10 -6.52 -11.23
CA LYS A 7 4.09 -5.66 -10.57
C LYS A 7 3.31 -6.45 -9.51
N ALA A 8 3.99 -7.32 -8.77
CA ALA A 8 3.36 -8.05 -7.68
C ALA A 8 3.16 -7.06 -6.52
N HIS A 9 2.09 -6.26 -6.60
CA HIS A 9 1.36 -5.92 -5.40
C HIS A 9 1.20 -7.20 -4.60
N VAL A 10 1.43 -7.12 -3.29
CA VAL A 10 1.25 -8.24 -2.35
C VAL A 10 -0.23 -8.63 -2.39
N ARG A 11 -0.59 -9.41 -3.40
CA ARG A 11 -1.91 -9.99 -3.62
C ARG A 11 -1.86 -11.32 -2.92
N VAL A 12 -2.65 -11.45 -1.86
CA VAL A 12 -2.76 -12.70 -1.12
C VAL A 12 -3.72 -13.60 -1.89
N ASP A 13 -3.19 -14.38 -2.83
CA ASP A 13 -3.94 -15.26 -3.73
C ASP A 13 -4.35 -16.61 -3.08
N LEU A 14 -4.72 -16.60 -1.79
CA LEU A 14 -4.96 -17.84 -1.04
C LEU A 14 -6.34 -18.47 -1.32
N ILE A 15 -7.36 -17.64 -1.58
CA ILE A 15 -8.74 -18.09 -1.87
C ILE A 15 -9.08 -17.93 -3.36
N VAL A 16 -8.69 -16.81 -3.97
CA VAL A 16 -8.96 -16.53 -5.39
C VAL A 16 -8.15 -17.44 -6.32
N GLY A 17 -7.00 -17.97 -5.88
CA GLY A 17 -6.22 -18.96 -6.63
C GLY A 17 -6.94 -20.31 -6.82
N LYS A 18 -8.00 -20.59 -6.03
CA LYS A 18 -8.86 -21.78 -6.20
C LYS A 18 -10.12 -21.52 -7.03
N LEU A 19 -10.42 -20.26 -7.34
CA LEU A 19 -11.59 -19.85 -8.12
C LEU A 19 -11.23 -19.79 -9.61
N PRO A 20 -12.20 -19.99 -10.51
CA PRO A 20 -11.95 -19.93 -11.95
C PRO A 20 -11.48 -18.53 -12.35
N THR A 21 -10.57 -18.45 -13.34
CA THR A 21 -9.83 -17.23 -13.72
C THR A 21 -10.72 -16.03 -14.04
N TRP A 22 -11.96 -16.26 -14.50
CA TRP A 22 -12.93 -15.20 -14.77
C TRP A 22 -13.44 -14.53 -13.49
N VAL A 23 -13.60 -15.26 -12.38
CA VAL A 23 -14.01 -14.69 -11.08
C VAL A 23 -12.90 -13.83 -10.50
N GLY A 24 -11.64 -14.22 -10.69
CA GLY A 24 -10.49 -13.41 -10.28
C GLY A 24 -10.47 -12.02 -10.94
N HIS A 25 -10.75 -11.93 -12.24
CA HIS A 25 -10.83 -10.64 -12.94
C HIS A 25 -12.03 -9.79 -12.54
N VAL A 26 -13.17 -10.39 -12.19
CA VAL A 26 -14.33 -9.66 -11.66
C VAL A 26 -14.04 -9.10 -10.27
N VAL A 27 -13.39 -9.88 -9.41
CA VAL A 27 -12.95 -9.44 -8.08
C VAL A 27 -11.90 -8.31 -8.21
N ASP A 28 -10.96 -8.42 -9.13
CA ASP A 28 -9.99 -7.36 -9.44
C ASP A 28 -10.68 -6.07 -9.93
N ALA A 29 -11.75 -6.18 -10.74
CA ALA A 29 -12.51 -5.01 -11.20
C ALA A 29 -13.32 -4.33 -10.08
N VAL A 30 -13.93 -5.10 -9.18
CA VAL A 30 -14.70 -4.58 -8.04
C VAL A 30 -13.78 -3.90 -7.03
N THR A 31 -12.65 -4.53 -6.69
CA THR A 31 -11.65 -3.92 -5.80
C THR A 31 -11.03 -2.69 -6.44
N GLY A 32 -10.83 -2.68 -7.76
CA GLY A 32 -10.46 -1.51 -8.56
C GLY A 32 -11.46 -0.37 -8.41
N LEU A 33 -12.76 -0.63 -8.58
CA LEU A 33 -13.82 0.36 -8.41
C LEU A 33 -13.86 0.93 -6.98
N MET A 34 -13.77 0.07 -5.95
CA MET A 34 -13.71 0.53 -4.55
C MET A 34 -12.49 1.43 -4.34
N SER A 35 -11.32 1.01 -4.80
CA SER A 35 -10.08 1.80 -4.69
C SER A 35 -10.18 3.16 -5.41
N LEU A 36 -10.86 3.20 -6.56
CA LEU A 36 -11.11 4.43 -7.30
C LEU A 36 -12.00 5.38 -6.51
N THR A 37 -13.09 4.88 -5.91
CA THR A 37 -13.96 5.71 -5.07
C THR A 37 -13.19 6.34 -3.90
N LEU A 38 -12.34 5.57 -3.23
CA LEU A 38 -11.51 6.06 -2.14
C LEU A 38 -10.53 7.15 -2.61
N TRP A 39 -9.87 6.96 -3.75
CA TRP A 39 -8.95 7.98 -4.29
C TRP A 39 -9.64 9.23 -4.81
N VAL A 40 -10.85 9.13 -5.38
CA VAL A 40 -11.67 10.30 -5.72
C VAL A 40 -11.97 11.12 -4.47
N LEU A 41 -12.40 10.45 -3.39
CA LEU A 41 -12.72 11.12 -2.13
C LEU A 41 -11.48 11.79 -1.52
N ILE A 42 -10.34 11.08 -1.49
CA ILE A 42 -9.06 11.64 -1.01
C ILE A 42 -8.64 12.83 -1.87
N ALA A 43 -8.65 12.71 -3.19
CA ALA A 43 -8.24 13.79 -4.09
C ALA A 43 -9.14 15.03 -3.93
N TRP A 44 -10.46 14.84 -3.90
CA TRP A 44 -11.42 15.93 -3.69
C TRP A 44 -11.20 16.64 -2.36
N LYS A 45 -11.02 15.87 -1.28
CA LYS A 45 -10.83 16.41 0.07
C LYS A 45 -9.48 17.10 0.24
N THR A 46 -8.41 16.48 -0.26
CA THR A 46 -7.06 17.06 -0.22
C THR A 46 -6.99 18.35 -1.04
N PHE A 47 -7.67 18.42 -2.19
CA PHE A 47 -7.78 19.65 -2.98
C PHE A 47 -8.57 20.73 -2.24
N GLY A 48 -9.69 20.37 -1.61
CA GLY A 48 -10.46 21.30 -0.77
C GLY A 48 -9.64 21.84 0.41
N TRP A 49 -8.80 21.00 1.02
CA TRP A 49 -7.87 21.41 2.08
C TRP A 49 -6.75 22.32 1.53
N ALA A 50 -6.19 22.00 0.37
CA ALA A 50 -5.18 22.83 -0.31
C ALA A 50 -5.70 24.26 -0.56
N VAL A 51 -6.94 24.39 -1.02
CA VAL A 51 -7.59 25.69 -1.23
C VAL A 51 -7.87 26.41 0.09
N LYS A 52 -8.31 25.70 1.14
CA LYS A 52 -8.54 26.29 2.47
C LYS A 52 -7.26 26.85 3.12
N ILE A 53 -6.10 26.22 2.90
CA ILE A 53 -4.81 26.67 3.45
C ILE A 53 -4.34 28.01 2.84
N ILE A 54 -4.83 28.38 1.65
CA ILE A 54 -4.52 29.68 1.03
C ILE A 54 -5.23 30.84 1.77
N GLY A 55 -6.36 30.58 2.44
CA GLY A 55 -7.06 31.59 3.24
C GLY A 55 -6.34 31.90 4.56
N PRO A 56 -6.51 33.11 5.13
CA PRO A 56 -5.95 33.43 6.43
C PRO A 56 -6.65 32.58 7.52
N PRO A 57 -5.93 31.88 8.43
CA PRO A 57 -4.50 31.89 8.69
C PRO A 57 -3.72 30.83 7.89
N ALA A 58 -2.67 31.25 7.19
CA ALA A 58 -1.71 30.34 6.59
C ALA A 58 -1.04 29.52 7.71
N LEU A 59 -1.40 28.25 7.83
CA LEU A 59 -0.75 27.32 8.72
C LEU A 59 0.72 27.19 8.26
N SER A 60 1.61 27.88 8.95
CA SER A 60 3.05 27.84 8.75
C SER A 60 3.63 26.58 9.42
N SER A 61 4.74 26.07 8.89
CA SER A 61 5.53 25.05 9.58
C SER A 61 6.01 25.61 10.93
N GLU A 62 5.78 24.89 12.03
CA GLU A 62 6.00 25.35 13.42
C GLU A 62 7.44 25.83 13.72
N VAL A 63 8.42 25.40 12.90
CA VAL A 63 9.85 25.64 13.16
C VAL A 63 10.50 26.61 12.15
N ILE A 64 10.10 26.61 10.86
CA ILE A 64 10.79 27.36 9.78
C ILE A 64 9.88 28.44 9.15
N GLY A 65 8.58 28.47 9.48
CA GLY A 65 7.67 29.50 8.94
C GLY A 65 7.35 29.37 7.45
N ILE A 66 7.79 28.29 6.79
CA ILE A 66 7.54 28.08 5.34
C ILE A 66 6.03 27.82 5.13
N PRO A 67 5.40 28.48 4.13
CA PRO A 67 4.03 28.17 3.75
C PRO A 67 3.90 26.71 3.29
N LYS A 68 3.04 25.93 3.93
CA LYS A 68 2.80 24.52 3.54
C LYS A 68 1.94 24.37 2.29
N ALA A 69 1.22 25.42 1.90
CA ALA A 69 0.32 25.45 0.74
C ALA A 69 0.90 24.81 -0.54
N PRO A 70 2.08 25.22 -1.07
CA PRO A 70 2.61 24.65 -2.30
C PRO A 70 2.85 23.12 -2.22
N PHE A 71 3.31 22.62 -1.07
CA PHE A 71 3.57 21.18 -0.90
C PHE A 71 2.28 20.36 -0.86
N VAL A 72 1.21 20.93 -0.28
CA VAL A 72 -0.12 20.31 -0.26
C VAL A 72 -0.72 20.26 -1.67
N PHE A 73 -0.52 21.28 -2.50
CA PHE A 73 -0.94 21.25 -3.90
C PHE A 73 -0.23 20.16 -4.71
N ILE A 74 1.08 19.98 -4.49
CA ILE A 74 1.84 18.91 -5.14
C ILE A 74 1.29 17.54 -4.72
N ALA A 75 1.00 17.36 -3.43
CA ALA A 75 0.40 16.12 -2.94
C ALA A 75 -0.99 15.88 -3.56
N ALA A 76 -1.84 16.91 -3.64
CA ALA A 76 -3.16 16.82 -4.27
C ALA A 76 -3.07 16.48 -5.76
N LEU A 77 -2.12 17.07 -6.48
CA LEU A 77 -1.85 16.77 -7.90
C LEU A 77 -1.37 15.32 -8.06
N GLY A 78 -0.48 14.84 -7.18
CA GLY A 78 -0.07 13.44 -7.15
C GLY A 78 -1.24 12.48 -6.93
N CYS A 79 -2.17 12.84 -6.04
CA CYS A 79 -3.40 12.07 -5.82
C CYS A 79 -4.28 12.02 -7.08
N PHE A 80 -4.37 13.14 -7.81
CA PHE A 80 -5.14 13.23 -9.05
C PHE A 80 -4.54 12.40 -10.19
N ILE A 81 -3.21 12.45 -10.36
CA ILE A 81 -2.51 11.59 -11.33
C ILE A 81 -2.73 10.12 -10.98
N PHE A 82 -2.61 9.74 -9.70
CA PHE A 82 -2.81 8.36 -9.27
C PHE A 82 -4.23 7.87 -9.57
N TRP A 83 -5.23 8.71 -9.33
CA TRP A 83 -6.62 8.43 -9.71
C TRP A 83 -6.76 8.17 -11.22
N PHE A 84 -6.10 8.96 -12.06
CA PHE A 84 -6.12 8.75 -13.52
C PHE A 84 -5.45 7.43 -13.93
N VAL A 85 -4.36 7.03 -13.25
CA VAL A 85 -3.71 5.73 -13.48
C VAL A 85 -4.63 4.57 -13.10
N LEU A 86 -5.36 4.68 -11.98
CA LEU A 86 -6.32 3.64 -11.55
C LEU A 86 -7.47 3.46 -12.56
N ILE A 87 -7.91 4.53 -13.23
CA ILE A 87 -8.89 4.42 -14.32
C ILE A 87 -8.36 3.49 -15.42
N ALA A 88 -7.11 3.71 -15.86
CA ALA A 88 -6.50 2.86 -16.90
C ALA A 88 -6.36 1.40 -16.45
N GLU A 89 -6.14 1.15 -15.17
CA GLU A 89 -6.07 -0.19 -14.59
C GLU A 89 -7.44 -0.89 -14.58
N ILE A 90 -8.52 -0.17 -14.29
CA ILE A 90 -9.90 -0.68 -14.40
C ILE A 90 -10.21 -1.07 -15.85
N PHE A 91 -9.84 -0.24 -16.83
CA PHE A 91 -10.04 -0.56 -18.25
C PHE A 91 -9.32 -1.86 -18.63
N ARG A 92 -8.05 -2.04 -18.23
CA ARG A 92 -7.31 -3.28 -18.46
C ARG A 92 -7.94 -4.50 -17.77
N SER A 93 -8.51 -4.30 -16.57
CA SER A 93 -9.21 -5.37 -15.85
C SER A 93 -10.53 -5.77 -16.54
N ILE A 94 -11.24 -4.80 -17.12
CA ILE A 94 -12.47 -5.02 -17.88
C ILE A 94 -12.14 -5.76 -19.20
N ASP A 95 -11.10 -5.36 -19.92
CA ASP A 95 -10.67 -6.02 -21.16
C ASP A 95 -10.30 -7.50 -20.91
N GLY A 96 -9.54 -7.78 -19.84
CA GLY A 96 -9.20 -9.15 -19.46
C GLY A 96 -10.41 -10.01 -19.03
N ALA A 97 -11.46 -9.40 -18.48
CA ALA A 97 -12.70 -10.08 -18.13
C ALA A 97 -13.58 -10.37 -19.36
N ILE A 98 -13.59 -9.46 -20.34
CA ILE A 98 -14.37 -9.59 -21.58
C ILE A 98 -13.78 -10.68 -22.49
N ASP A 99 -12.45 -10.77 -22.60
CA ASP A 99 -11.78 -11.77 -23.45
C ASP A 99 -11.94 -13.22 -22.97
N LYS A 100 -12.15 -13.45 -21.67
CA LYS A 100 -12.23 -14.82 -21.08
C LYS A 100 -13.60 -15.21 -20.53
N GLY A 101 -14.50 -14.26 -20.26
CA GLY A 101 -15.74 -14.49 -19.49
C GLY A 101 -17.06 -14.30 -20.23
N GLY A 102 -17.06 -13.72 -21.44
CA GLY A 102 -18.29 -13.42 -22.20
C GLY A 102 -19.29 -12.51 -21.46
N LYS A 103 -20.50 -12.32 -22.03
CA LYS A 103 -21.54 -11.38 -21.55
C LYS A 103 -22.02 -11.58 -20.09
N LYS A 104 -21.70 -12.71 -19.46
CA LYS A 104 -22.07 -13.01 -18.05
C LYS A 104 -21.19 -12.28 -17.03
N ALA A 105 -19.95 -11.90 -17.40
CA ALA A 105 -19.08 -11.10 -16.55
C ALA A 105 -19.61 -9.67 -16.33
N PHE A 106 -20.28 -9.10 -17.35
CA PHE A 106 -20.86 -7.76 -17.32
C PHE A 106 -21.99 -7.59 -16.29
N TRP A 107 -22.77 -8.66 -16.04
CA TRP A 107 -23.92 -8.62 -15.13
C TRP A 107 -23.57 -8.84 -13.65
N ILE A 108 -22.37 -9.32 -13.32
CA ILE A 108 -21.93 -9.58 -11.93
C ILE A 108 -21.15 -8.38 -11.34
N LEU A 109 -20.65 -7.48 -12.20
CA LEU A 109 -20.01 -6.21 -11.86
C LEU A 109 -20.83 -5.30 -10.92
N PRO A 110 -22.14 -5.03 -11.17
CA PRO A 110 -22.94 -4.23 -10.24
C PRO A 110 -23.31 -4.99 -8.95
N GLY A 111 -23.40 -6.32 -8.99
CA GLY A 111 -23.81 -7.14 -7.86
C GLY A 111 -22.78 -7.20 -6.73
N LEU A 112 -21.48 -7.27 -7.05
CA LEU A 112 -20.41 -7.25 -6.04
C LEU A 112 -20.08 -5.83 -5.54
N ALA A 113 -20.23 -4.81 -6.38
CA ALA A 113 -20.18 -3.40 -5.96
C ALA A 113 -21.33 -3.07 -4.99
N ALA A 114 -22.52 -3.66 -5.21
CA ALA A 114 -23.63 -3.59 -4.26
C ALA A 114 -23.33 -4.30 -2.95
N ILE A 115 -22.60 -5.43 -2.93
CA ILE A 115 -22.23 -6.11 -1.67
C ILE A 115 -21.27 -5.25 -0.82
N GLY A 116 -20.30 -4.56 -1.44
CA GLY A 116 -19.43 -3.61 -0.74
C GLY A 116 -20.17 -2.35 -0.25
N GLY A 117 -21.11 -1.85 -1.07
CA GLY A 117 -22.01 -0.75 -0.68
C GLY A 117 -23.00 -1.14 0.41
N ILE A 118 -23.53 -2.37 0.38
CA ILE A 118 -24.43 -2.94 1.40
C ILE A 118 -23.66 -3.20 2.70
N ALA A 119 -22.38 -3.56 2.66
CA ALA A 119 -21.55 -3.64 3.87
C ALA A 119 -21.29 -2.25 4.50
N LEU A 120 -21.11 -1.21 3.67
CA LEU A 120 -21.01 0.19 4.11
C LEU A 120 -22.34 0.73 4.69
N VAL A 121 -23.48 0.34 4.12
CA VAL A 121 -24.82 0.74 4.57
C VAL A 121 -25.29 -0.10 5.77
N ALA A 122 -24.92 -1.38 5.86
CA ALA A 122 -25.21 -2.24 7.01
C ALA A 122 -24.44 -1.83 8.28
N LEU A 123 -23.35 -1.07 8.13
CA LEU A 123 -22.63 -0.43 9.24
C LEU A 123 -23.20 0.93 9.65
N ASN A 124 -24.23 1.43 8.96
CA ASN A 124 -25.01 2.61 9.39
C ASN A 124 -25.98 2.25 10.53
N VAL A 125 -25.97 1.01 11.01
CA VAL A 125 -26.67 0.61 12.21
C VAL A 125 -25.83 1.05 13.41
N GLU A 126 -26.38 1.96 14.22
CA GLU A 126 -25.93 2.18 15.59
C GLU A 126 -26.10 0.88 16.37
N LEU A 127 -25.17 -0.06 16.22
CA LEU A 127 -25.15 -1.26 17.04
C LEU A 127 -24.68 -0.82 18.43
N PRO A 128 -25.46 -1.04 19.50
CA PRO A 128 -25.04 -0.76 20.88
C PRO A 128 -24.05 -1.85 21.34
N VAL A 129 -22.87 -1.92 20.73
CA VAL A 129 -21.84 -2.92 21.01
C VAL A 129 -20.60 -2.30 21.61
N SER A 130 -19.99 -3.02 22.55
CA SER A 130 -18.70 -2.68 23.17
C SER A 130 -17.61 -2.43 22.13
N ASN A 131 -16.73 -1.45 22.39
CA ASN A 131 -15.59 -1.07 21.54
C ASN A 131 -14.73 -2.26 21.08
N LEU A 132 -14.66 -3.31 21.89
CA LEU A 132 -13.91 -4.54 21.60
C LEU A 132 -14.54 -5.37 20.47
N VAL A 133 -15.88 -5.47 20.42
CA VAL A 133 -16.60 -6.21 19.38
C VAL A 133 -16.41 -5.53 18.03
N MET A 134 -16.40 -4.20 18.02
CA MET A 134 -16.13 -3.44 16.80
C MET A 134 -14.71 -3.61 16.29
N GLY A 135 -13.71 -3.65 17.18
CA GLY A 135 -12.34 -3.96 16.79
C GLY A 135 -12.24 -5.34 16.11
N LEU A 136 -12.92 -6.34 16.66
CA LEU A 136 -13.03 -7.67 16.08
C LEU A 136 -13.74 -7.67 14.71
N VAL A 137 -14.83 -6.91 14.55
CA VAL A 137 -15.52 -6.75 13.26
C VAL A 137 -14.61 -6.06 12.24
N GLY A 138 -13.84 -5.04 12.64
CA GLY A 138 -12.88 -4.36 11.77
C GLY A 138 -11.74 -5.26 11.31
N ILE A 139 -11.20 -6.09 12.20
CA ILE A 139 -10.21 -7.11 11.85
C ILE A 139 -10.82 -8.15 10.90
N GLY A 140 -12.04 -8.60 11.17
CA GLY A 140 -12.77 -9.53 10.28
C GLY A 140 -12.99 -8.94 8.88
N LEU A 141 -13.37 -7.66 8.80
CA LEU A 141 -13.56 -6.94 7.54
C LEU A 141 -12.24 -6.80 6.77
N LEU A 142 -11.14 -6.48 7.45
CA LEU A 142 -9.80 -6.39 6.85
C LEU A 142 -9.38 -7.73 6.25
N ILE A 143 -9.53 -8.81 7.01
CA ILE A 143 -9.21 -10.17 6.57
C ILE A 143 -10.06 -10.54 5.36
N LEU A 144 -11.35 -10.21 5.38
CA LEU A 144 -12.26 -10.47 4.27
C LEU A 144 -11.85 -9.70 2.99
N LEU A 145 -11.50 -8.41 3.12
CA LEU A 145 -11.02 -7.60 1.99
C LEU A 145 -9.69 -8.11 1.42
N LEU A 146 -8.79 -8.59 2.29
CA LEU A 146 -7.51 -9.16 1.90
C LEU A 146 -7.70 -10.50 1.15
N PHE A 147 -8.69 -11.31 1.56
CA PHE A 147 -9.08 -12.51 0.83
C PHE A 147 -9.75 -12.21 -0.53
N LEU A 148 -10.38 -11.05 -0.66
CA LEU A 148 -10.88 -10.51 -1.94
C LEU A 148 -9.75 -9.97 -2.84
N ARG A 149 -8.48 -10.29 -2.57
CA ARG A 149 -7.32 -9.92 -3.41
C ARG A 149 -7.12 -8.41 -3.56
N MET A 150 -7.76 -7.61 -2.69
CA MET A 150 -7.57 -6.17 -2.64
C MET A 150 -6.14 -5.87 -2.19
N PRO A 151 -5.43 -4.90 -2.80
CA PRO A 151 -4.09 -4.55 -2.36
C PRO A 151 -4.15 -4.00 -0.93
N VAL A 152 -3.24 -4.47 -0.08
CA VAL A 152 -3.26 -4.27 1.39
C VAL A 152 -3.43 -2.78 1.78
N ALA A 153 -2.76 -1.88 1.07
CA ALA A 153 -2.85 -0.44 1.32
C ALA A 153 -4.29 0.10 1.21
N PHE A 154 -5.06 -0.36 0.22
CA PHE A 154 -6.45 0.07 0.06
C PHE A 154 -7.38 -0.60 1.07
N ALA A 155 -7.14 -1.87 1.40
CA ALA A 155 -7.91 -2.56 2.44
C ALA A 155 -7.74 -1.87 3.80
N MET A 156 -6.51 -1.54 4.18
CA MET A 156 -6.21 -0.79 5.40
C MET A 156 -6.81 0.62 5.36
N GLY A 157 -6.73 1.31 4.22
CA GLY A 157 -7.33 2.64 4.03
C GLY A 157 -8.86 2.63 4.20
N PHE A 158 -9.56 1.66 3.61
CA PHE A 158 -11.00 1.53 3.73
C PHE A 158 -11.45 1.21 5.16
N VAL A 159 -10.83 0.20 5.79
CA VAL A 159 -11.16 -0.18 7.17
C VAL A 159 -10.84 0.95 8.14
N GLY A 160 -9.73 1.66 7.92
CA GLY A 160 -9.36 2.85 8.70
C GLY A 160 -10.35 4.01 8.55
N LEU A 161 -10.82 4.28 7.33
CA LEU A 161 -11.83 5.31 7.05
C LEU A 161 -13.16 4.97 7.74
N ILE A 162 -13.61 3.71 7.64
CA ILE A 162 -14.85 3.23 8.27
C ILE A 162 -14.73 3.34 9.80
N GLY A 163 -13.60 2.93 10.38
CA GLY A 163 -13.34 3.07 11.81
C GLY A 163 -13.33 4.53 12.26
N ALA A 164 -12.67 5.41 11.51
CA ALA A 164 -12.62 6.85 11.82
C ALA A 164 -14.00 7.50 11.71
N TRP A 165 -14.82 7.10 10.72
CA TRP A 165 -16.19 7.58 10.58
C TRP A 165 -17.04 7.21 11.79
N TYR A 166 -16.94 5.97 12.27
CA TYR A 166 -17.72 5.52 13.42
C TYR A 166 -17.27 6.20 14.73
N PHE A 167 -15.97 6.23 15.03
CA PHE A 167 -15.47 6.74 16.32
C PHE A 167 -15.45 8.27 16.42
N MET A 168 -15.18 8.97 15.32
CA MET A 168 -15.00 10.43 15.33
C MET A 168 -16.12 11.19 14.61
N GLY A 169 -17.07 10.50 13.99
CA GLY A 169 -18.13 11.09 13.19
C GLY A 169 -17.69 11.45 11.78
N LEU A 170 -18.68 11.70 10.91
CA LEU A 170 -18.49 11.86 9.46
C LEU A 170 -17.53 13.02 9.10
N ASN A 171 -17.57 14.11 9.87
CA ASN A 171 -16.71 15.26 9.64
C ASN A 171 -15.23 15.01 9.99
N ALA A 172 -14.94 14.31 11.09
CA ALA A 172 -13.56 14.05 11.50
C ALA A 172 -12.93 12.89 10.70
N GLY A 173 -13.72 11.88 10.34
CA GLY A 173 -13.28 10.82 9.42
C GLY A 173 -12.88 11.39 8.05
N LEU A 174 -13.69 12.27 7.48
CA LEU A 174 -13.35 12.97 6.24
C LEU A 174 -12.17 13.94 6.41
N GLY A 175 -12.05 14.61 7.56
CA GLY A 175 -10.91 15.47 7.87
C GLY A 175 -9.58 14.72 7.94
N THR A 176 -9.60 13.46 8.36
CA THR A 176 -8.40 12.61 8.40
C THR A 176 -7.89 12.34 6.97
N LEU A 177 -8.80 12.11 6.02
CA LEU A 177 -8.46 11.91 4.60
C LEU A 177 -7.83 13.14 3.95
N GLU A 178 -8.10 14.35 4.45
CA GLU A 178 -7.55 15.60 3.93
C GLU A 178 -6.03 15.70 4.15
N VAL A 179 -5.52 15.12 5.25
CA VAL A 179 -4.13 15.35 5.69
C VAL A 179 -3.23 14.12 5.47
N ILE A 180 -3.80 12.91 5.37
CA ILE A 180 -3.03 11.66 5.16
C ILE A 180 -2.06 11.73 3.98
N PRO A 181 -2.44 12.21 2.77
CA PRO A 181 -1.53 12.22 1.62
C PRO A 181 -0.33 13.12 1.85
N TYR A 182 -0.54 14.27 2.50
CA TYR A 182 0.52 15.21 2.82
C TYR A 182 1.48 14.65 3.86
N TYR A 183 0.98 14.04 4.94
CA TYR A 183 1.80 13.41 5.96
C TYR A 183 2.62 12.25 5.41
N THR A 184 2.03 11.45 4.52
CA THR A 184 2.72 10.33 3.86
C THR A 184 3.83 10.83 2.93
N ALA A 185 3.55 11.85 2.10
CA ALA A 185 4.55 12.43 1.21
C ALA A 185 5.69 13.15 1.96
N SER A 186 5.38 13.69 3.14
CA SER A 186 6.36 14.37 4.02
C SER A 186 7.01 13.43 5.02
N PHE A 187 6.84 12.11 4.86
CA PHE A 187 7.36 11.14 5.80
C PHE A 187 8.88 11.06 5.70
N TYR A 188 9.56 11.38 6.80
CA TYR A 188 11.02 11.49 6.88
C TYR A 188 11.75 10.23 6.40
N PHE A 189 11.18 9.04 6.63
CA PHE A 189 11.76 7.78 6.18
C PHE A 189 11.90 7.66 4.65
N LEU A 190 11.08 8.38 3.86
CA LEU A 190 11.21 8.36 2.39
C LEU A 190 12.56 8.90 1.91
N VAL A 191 13.21 9.78 2.68
CA VAL A 191 14.57 10.27 2.40
C VAL A 191 15.63 9.29 2.90
N ILE A 192 15.35 8.58 3.99
CA ILE A 192 16.26 7.61 4.59
C ILE A 192 16.46 6.39 3.68
N VAL A 193 15.40 5.88 3.04
CA VAL A 193 15.47 4.71 2.14
C VAL A 193 16.52 4.87 1.03
N PRO A 194 16.49 5.91 0.16
CA PRO A 194 17.49 6.07 -0.89
C PRO A 194 18.91 6.30 -0.35
N LEU A 195 19.06 6.89 0.84
CA LEU A 195 20.37 7.03 1.49
C LEU A 195 20.94 5.67 1.92
N PHE A 196 20.11 4.77 2.47
CA PHE A 196 20.53 3.39 2.75
C PHE A 196 20.85 2.61 1.47
N PHE A 197 20.06 2.79 0.41
CA PHE A 197 20.39 2.23 -0.90
C PHE A 197 21.75 2.74 -1.41
N LEU A 198 22.00 4.04 -1.31
CA LEU A 198 23.27 4.65 -1.70
C LEU A 198 24.44 4.07 -0.88
N MET A 199 24.27 3.95 0.43
CA MET A 199 25.26 3.32 1.31
C MET A 199 25.54 1.87 0.90
N SER A 200 24.49 1.05 0.67
CA SER A 200 24.66 -0.34 0.22
C SER A 200 25.43 -0.43 -1.10
N ALA A 201 25.22 0.53 -2.02
CA ALA A 201 25.96 0.61 -3.27
C ALA A 201 27.44 0.94 -3.04
N PHE A 202 27.76 1.81 -2.06
CA PHE A 202 29.15 2.08 -1.67
C PHE A 202 29.82 0.86 -1.03
N CYS A 203 29.14 0.16 -0.11
CA CYS A 203 29.68 -1.05 0.51
C CYS A 203 29.99 -2.14 -0.53
N PHE A 204 29.13 -2.28 -1.54
CA PHE A 204 29.36 -3.22 -2.65
C PHE A 204 30.58 -2.81 -3.51
N ARG A 205 30.69 -1.52 -3.86
CA ARG A 205 31.83 -0.99 -4.63
C ARG A 205 33.16 -1.09 -3.88
N ALA A 206 33.12 -0.93 -2.56
CA ALA A 206 34.29 -1.03 -1.67
C ALA A 206 34.70 -2.49 -1.36
N GLN A 207 34.04 -3.50 -1.94
CA GLN A 207 34.26 -4.93 -1.67
C GLN A 207 33.98 -5.39 -0.22
N ILE A 208 33.45 -4.51 0.64
CA ILE A 208 33.10 -4.86 2.03
C ILE A 208 32.09 -6.02 2.09
N SER A 209 31.14 -6.06 1.14
CA SER A 209 30.17 -7.16 1.03
C SER A 209 30.84 -8.51 0.77
N ARG A 210 31.97 -8.52 0.06
CA ARG A 210 32.72 -9.73 -0.29
C ARG A 210 33.57 -10.20 0.88
N ASP A 211 34.28 -9.29 1.53
CA ASP A 211 35.05 -9.58 2.75
C ASP A 211 34.14 -10.11 3.87
N LEU A 212 32.92 -9.56 3.98
CA LEU A 212 31.91 -10.04 4.91
C LEU A 212 31.46 -11.48 4.58
N TYR A 213 31.19 -11.77 3.31
CA TYR A 213 30.83 -13.12 2.88
C TYR A 213 31.96 -14.11 3.15
N ASP A 214 33.20 -13.77 2.82
CA ASP A 214 34.37 -14.64 3.04
C ASP A 214 34.60 -14.88 4.54
N THR A 215 34.36 -13.88 5.39
CA THR A 215 34.39 -14.03 6.85
C THR A 215 33.29 -14.98 7.34
N CYS A 216 32.06 -14.82 6.85
CA CYS A 216 30.96 -15.72 7.16
C CYS A 216 31.23 -17.14 6.66
N TYR A 217 31.85 -17.29 5.49
CA TYR A 217 32.24 -18.59 4.92
C TYR A 217 33.37 -19.25 5.72
N ALA A 218 34.35 -18.50 6.19
CA ALA A 218 35.40 -19.03 7.06
C ALA A 218 34.82 -19.57 8.38
N TRP A 219 33.79 -18.94 8.94
CA TRP A 219 33.16 -19.39 10.18
C TRP A 219 32.15 -20.52 9.99
N LEU A 220 31.25 -20.38 9.01
CA LEU A 220 30.09 -21.27 8.82
C LEU A 220 30.29 -22.31 7.73
N GLY A 221 31.32 -22.16 6.88
CA GLY A 221 31.59 -23.04 5.73
C GLY A 221 31.98 -24.47 6.12
N HIS A 222 32.46 -24.67 7.34
CA HIS A 222 32.85 -25.99 7.86
C HIS A 222 31.66 -26.85 8.29
N LEU A 223 30.45 -26.28 8.38
CA LEU A 223 29.23 -27.01 8.73
C LEU A 223 28.65 -27.72 7.50
N PRO A 224 27.93 -28.85 7.67
CA PRO A 224 27.21 -29.48 6.57
C PRO A 224 26.15 -28.49 6.03
N GLY A 225 26.24 -28.14 4.74
CA GLY A 225 25.48 -27.03 4.16
C GLY A 225 26.17 -25.66 4.24
N GLY A 226 27.49 -25.64 4.49
CA GLY A 226 28.31 -24.47 4.79
C GLY A 226 28.16 -23.29 3.84
N LEU A 227 27.97 -23.54 2.53
CA LEU A 227 27.69 -22.51 1.54
C LEU A 227 26.35 -21.80 1.82
N ALA A 228 25.29 -22.54 2.13
CA ALA A 228 23.98 -21.96 2.42
C ALA A 228 23.99 -21.16 3.74
N SER A 229 24.63 -21.69 4.78
CA SER A 229 24.77 -20.99 6.06
C SER A 229 25.63 -19.74 5.93
N ALA A 230 26.70 -19.77 5.12
CA ALA A 230 27.52 -18.60 4.84
C ALA A 230 26.73 -17.51 4.11
N THR A 231 25.92 -17.86 3.12
CA THR A 231 25.05 -16.89 2.43
C THR A 231 24.00 -16.29 3.34
N ILE A 232 23.38 -17.08 4.23
CA ILE A 232 22.42 -16.57 5.22
C ILE A 232 23.13 -15.65 6.21
N GLY A 233 24.31 -16.03 6.70
CA GLY A 233 25.13 -15.21 7.59
C GLY A 233 25.58 -13.90 6.96
N GLY A 234 26.04 -13.93 5.70
CA GLY A 234 26.42 -12.74 4.94
C GLY A 234 25.23 -11.82 4.68
N CYS A 235 24.08 -12.37 4.27
CA CYS A 235 22.84 -11.62 4.12
C CYS A 235 22.41 -10.98 5.45
N ALA A 236 22.46 -11.72 6.56
CA ALA A 236 22.07 -11.22 7.87
C ALA A 236 23.02 -10.11 8.37
N GLY A 237 24.33 -10.30 8.22
CA GLY A 237 25.34 -9.30 8.58
C GLY A 237 25.21 -8.02 7.76
N PHE A 238 24.98 -8.15 6.45
CA PHE A 238 24.79 -6.99 5.59
C PHE A 238 23.44 -6.29 5.82
N SER A 239 22.38 -7.05 6.10
CA SER A 239 21.07 -6.51 6.47
C SER A 239 21.11 -5.76 7.80
N ALA A 240 21.97 -6.17 8.75
CA ALA A 240 22.17 -5.45 10.01
C ALA A 240 22.78 -4.06 9.78
N VAL A 241 23.63 -3.90 8.75
CA VAL A 241 24.23 -2.62 8.38
C VAL A 241 23.25 -1.78 7.55
N CYS A 242 22.60 -2.40 6.56
CA CYS A 242 21.78 -1.67 5.58
C CYS A 242 20.34 -1.40 6.04
N GLY A 243 19.83 -2.08 7.07
CA GLY A 243 18.51 -1.84 7.66
C GLY A 243 17.30 -2.08 6.75
N ASP A 244 17.52 -2.43 5.47
CA ASP A 244 16.51 -2.59 4.44
C ASP A 244 16.69 -3.90 3.66
N SER A 245 15.62 -4.70 3.60
CA SER A 245 15.62 -6.02 2.97
C SER A 245 15.73 -5.95 1.44
N LEU A 246 15.20 -4.90 0.80
CA LEU A 246 15.25 -4.73 -0.65
C LEU A 246 16.67 -4.34 -1.10
N ALA A 247 17.31 -3.43 -0.37
CA ALA A 247 18.70 -3.03 -0.59
C ALA A 247 19.65 -4.22 -0.41
N THR A 248 19.47 -4.98 0.68
CA THR A 248 20.25 -6.20 0.95
C THR A 248 20.13 -7.21 -0.19
N ALA A 249 18.91 -7.50 -0.67
CA ALA A 249 18.69 -8.43 -1.76
C ALA A 249 19.29 -7.95 -3.10
N ALA A 250 19.25 -6.64 -3.37
CA ALA A 250 19.82 -6.07 -4.60
C ALA A 250 21.35 -6.06 -4.60
N ALA A 251 21.99 -5.89 -3.44
CA ALA A 251 23.44 -5.92 -3.28
C ALA A 251 23.99 -7.35 -3.28
N MET A 252 23.43 -8.23 -2.44
CA MET A 252 23.88 -9.63 -2.31
C MET A 252 23.54 -10.48 -3.52
N GLY A 253 22.45 -10.16 -4.25
CA GLY A 253 22.13 -10.86 -5.50
C GLY A 253 23.08 -10.59 -6.67
N LYS A 254 24.05 -9.67 -6.51
CA LYS A 254 25.12 -9.40 -7.49
C LYS A 254 26.48 -10.04 -7.12
N VAL A 255 26.59 -10.58 -5.90
CA VAL A 255 27.77 -11.33 -5.43
C VAL A 255 27.56 -12.80 -5.78
#